data_AF-A0A8J2QZ91-F1
#
_entry.id   AF-A0A8J2QZ91-F1
#
_cell.length_a   1.000
_cell.length_b   1.000
_cell.length_c   1.000
_cell.angle_alpha   90.00
_cell.angle_beta   90.00
_cell.angle_gamma   90.00
#
_symmetry.space_group_name_H-M   'P 1'
#
loop_
_entity.id
_entity.type
_entity.pdbx_description
1 polymer ?
#
loop_
_entity_poly.entity_id
_entity_poly.type
_entity_poly.pdbx_seq_one_letter_code
_entity_poly.pdbx_strand_id
1 'polypeptide(L)'
;MASTTDNINQKCDNDRLPSLKDIKNTEEVTERKIGMNYNLYKMRRPHLLYNSSGYREEQFRRLKKEYGFYSYCMLSVGISFVLGLVIGAAIVGSPATSPNFIQRKLERNSTTKLGVNHERLNSLKLIEYPDDERKKERDGDRFSAVSFVGSDDPRKYKLDVYPKGLTDDMREILKDTKGSDHKHSLPEVVNTMVHVPSDDTVLYNNIYWGPEVENSMPQGYGENSAQIWEKYVDQSEVIKMEAGCGRMQNRLITFQDGIQACVRYRQNTDQIQGEIFSFYVARLLNLTNLAPSVVKVVDLKDKLWQNVANDIATAQWNTNRAVVITQYIPSLDSATIPEIFKPSSRHLNKIDIYKMSVTEKNDTKQLLIDKIRSKNIKTKTEVEENFDYIDAKLNKKTIELFVELAQWSDLIVFDYLTANLDRIVNNLFNYQWNINIMDGPAHNLARKMDSGLLLFLDNESGLLHGYRLLKKYNTYHSLMLDNLCVFRKNTVDALKTMYKLSIGKKLSEVFHQKNSAVIRDILPPLPEKNAKILHERIAKVLAQVDKCRQSFGEH
;
A
#
# COMPACT_ATOMS: atom_id res chain seq x y z
N MET A 1 -2.27 74.04 -37.97
CA MET A 1 -3.56 73.34 -37.83
C MET A 1 -3.40 71.98 -38.47
N ALA A 2 -3.69 70.82 -37.91
CA ALA A 2 -4.08 70.33 -36.59
C ALA A 2 -4.38 68.84 -36.84
N SER A 3 -3.92 67.95 -35.95
CA SER A 3 -4.59 66.68 -35.61
C SER A 3 -4.73 65.60 -36.70
N THR A 4 -3.87 64.58 -36.67
CA THR A 4 -4.19 63.20 -36.20
C THR A 4 -3.15 62.18 -36.71
N THR A 5 -2.10 61.96 -35.93
CA THR A 5 -1.29 60.72 -35.95
C THR A 5 -0.92 60.46 -34.50
N ASP A 6 -1.67 59.58 -33.82
CA ASP A 6 -1.25 58.87 -32.60
C ASP A 6 -2.45 58.04 -32.11
N ASN A 7 -2.48 56.75 -32.45
CA ASN A 7 -3.30 55.78 -31.70
C ASN A 7 -2.76 54.35 -31.81
N ILE A 8 -1.44 54.20 -31.63
CA ILE A 8 -0.81 52.92 -31.32
C ILE A 8 0.25 53.22 -30.25
N ASN A 9 -0.17 53.28 -28.98
CA ASN A 9 0.64 53.07 -27.77
C ASN A 9 -0.09 53.57 -26.51
N GLN A 10 -1.08 52.81 -26.01
CA GLN A 10 -1.40 52.80 -24.57
C GLN A 10 -2.36 51.65 -24.22
N LYS A 11 -1.80 50.44 -24.09
CA LYS A 11 -2.47 49.38 -23.33
C LYS A 11 -1.48 48.37 -22.75
N CYS A 12 -0.50 48.91 -22.03
CA CYS A 12 0.27 48.18 -21.02
C CYS A 12 0.34 49.13 -19.83
N ASP A 13 -0.55 48.95 -18.85
CA ASP A 13 -0.31 49.23 -17.43
C ASP A 13 -1.62 49.08 -16.64
N ASN A 14 -1.65 48.01 -15.82
CA ASN A 14 -2.29 47.88 -14.51
C ASN A 14 -2.84 46.47 -14.25
N ASP A 15 -1.98 45.45 -14.32
CA ASP A 15 -2.17 44.20 -13.57
C ASP A 15 -1.31 44.27 -12.30
N ARG A 16 -1.76 45.04 -11.31
CA ARG A 16 -1.20 45.00 -9.96
C ARG A 16 -2.13 44.19 -9.07
N LEU A 17 -1.57 43.16 -8.43
CA LEU A 17 -2.25 42.40 -7.37
C LEU A 17 -2.70 43.36 -6.25
N PRO A 18 -3.97 43.28 -5.80
CA PRO A 18 -4.52 44.21 -4.81
C PRO A 18 -3.79 44.09 -3.47
N SER A 19 -3.62 45.22 -2.78
CA SER A 19 -2.96 45.25 -1.48
C SER A 19 -3.92 44.82 -0.36
N LEU A 20 -3.37 44.38 0.77
CA LEU A 20 -4.15 44.03 1.97
C LEU A 20 -5.05 45.16 2.50
N LYS A 21 -4.76 46.42 2.14
CA LYS A 21 -5.61 47.57 2.48
C LYS A 21 -6.84 47.68 1.56
N ASP A 22 -6.71 47.29 0.30
CA ASP A 22 -7.81 47.29 -0.68
C ASP A 22 -8.82 46.18 -0.39
N ILE A 23 -8.34 45.04 0.13
CA ILE A 23 -9.17 43.90 0.54
C ILE A 23 -10.00 44.26 1.79
N LYS A 24 -9.41 44.94 2.78
CA LYS A 24 -10.12 45.34 4.01
C LYS A 24 -11.22 46.37 3.77
N ASN A 25 -11.00 47.33 2.87
CA ASN A 25 -12.03 48.31 2.52
C ASN A 25 -13.20 47.69 1.74
N THR A 26 -12.99 46.55 1.08
CA THR A 26 -14.04 45.83 0.36
C THR A 26 -14.90 44.99 1.32
N GLU A 27 -14.30 44.46 2.41
CA GLU A 27 -15.03 43.75 3.46
C GLU A 27 -16.01 44.67 4.22
N GLU A 28 -15.63 45.91 4.55
CA GLU A 28 -16.52 46.86 5.26
C GLU A 28 -17.74 47.31 4.43
N VAL A 29 -17.62 47.34 3.09
CA VAL A 29 -18.74 47.72 2.21
C VAL A 29 -19.72 46.56 2.02
N THR A 30 -19.25 45.32 2.16
CA THR A 30 -20.07 44.11 1.94
C THR A 30 -20.89 43.75 3.20
N GLU A 31 -20.45 44.15 4.40
CA GLU A 31 -21.19 43.89 5.65
C GLU A 31 -22.40 44.81 5.88
N ARG A 32 -22.55 45.93 5.17
CA ARG A 32 -23.71 46.84 5.34
C ARG A 32 -24.94 46.50 4.51
N LYS A 33 -24.87 45.52 3.60
CA LYS A 33 -26.01 45.06 2.81
C LYS A 33 -26.02 43.55 2.76
N ILE A 34 -26.77 42.94 3.67
CA ILE A 34 -27.71 41.81 3.48
C ILE A 34 -27.95 41.17 4.86
N GLY A 35 -29.16 41.41 5.39
CA GLY A 35 -29.68 40.71 6.56
C GLY A 35 -30.23 39.32 6.20
N MET A 36 -29.74 38.32 6.92
CA MET A 36 -30.31 37.00 7.25
C MET A 36 -31.10 36.19 6.19
N ASN A 37 -30.53 35.03 5.80
CA ASN A 37 -31.14 33.71 6.02
C ASN A 37 -30.07 32.59 5.90
N TYR A 38 -29.76 31.89 6.99
CA TYR A 38 -28.74 30.83 7.03
C TYR A 38 -29.38 29.46 6.77
N ASN A 39 -29.29 28.99 5.53
CA ASN A 39 -29.34 27.57 5.16
C ASN A 39 -28.35 27.39 4.00
N LEU A 40 -27.08 27.13 4.34
CA LEU A 40 -26.00 27.11 3.36
C LEU A 40 -25.36 25.73 3.29
N TYR A 41 -25.70 25.01 2.20
CA TYR A 41 -24.85 24.02 1.58
C TYR A 41 -23.44 24.60 1.41
N LYS A 42 -22.48 24.04 2.14
CA LYS A 42 -21.09 24.51 2.14
C LYS A 42 -20.41 24.07 0.85
N MET A 43 -20.50 24.90 -0.19
CA MET A 43 -19.66 24.79 -1.38
C MET A 43 -18.19 24.80 -0.97
N ARG A 44 -17.48 23.74 -1.34
CA ARG A 44 -16.02 23.59 -1.22
C ARG A 44 -15.34 24.75 -1.94
N ARG A 45 -14.58 25.57 -1.19
CA ARG A 45 -13.63 26.52 -1.77
C ARG A 45 -12.37 25.80 -2.27
N PRO A 46 -11.69 26.30 -3.33
CA PRO A 46 -10.49 25.70 -3.85
C PRO A 46 -9.22 26.20 -3.13
N HIS A 47 -8.25 25.29 -3.04
CA HIS A 47 -6.80 25.47 -2.82
C HIS A 47 -6.31 26.25 -1.59
N LEU A 48 -5.67 25.51 -0.68
CA LEU A 48 -4.68 26.03 0.26
C LEU A 48 -3.41 25.18 0.13
N LEU A 49 -2.33 25.83 -0.28
CA LEU A 49 -0.98 25.30 -0.33
C LEU A 49 -0.52 24.91 1.08
N TYR A 50 0.19 23.80 1.16
CA TYR A 50 0.85 23.29 2.35
C TYR A 50 1.83 24.36 2.89
N ASN A 51 1.58 24.85 4.10
CA ASN A 51 2.42 25.87 4.71
C ASN A 51 3.70 25.20 5.25
N SER A 52 4.83 25.43 4.58
CA SER A 52 6.12 24.76 4.82
C SER A 52 6.82 25.16 6.13
N SER A 53 6.26 26.09 6.93
CA SER A 53 6.93 26.54 8.16
C SER A 53 6.78 25.57 9.34
N GLY A 54 5.67 24.81 9.42
CA GLY A 54 5.43 23.86 10.52
C GLY A 54 6.38 22.67 10.50
N TYR A 55 6.82 22.24 9.31
CA TYR A 55 7.72 21.12 9.12
C TYR A 55 9.12 21.38 9.69
N ARG A 56 9.60 22.62 9.60
CA ARG A 56 10.95 23.02 10.05
C ARG A 56 11.04 23.13 11.58
N GLU A 57 9.95 23.54 12.23
CA GLU A 57 9.88 23.67 13.69
C GLU A 57 9.77 22.31 14.39
N GLU A 58 9.09 21.33 13.78
CA GLU A 58 9.02 19.96 14.27
C GLU A 58 10.35 19.21 14.16
N GLN A 59 11.11 19.40 13.08
CA GLN A 59 12.44 18.81 12.95
C GLN A 59 13.42 19.33 14.02
N PHE A 60 13.37 20.62 14.35
CA PHE A 60 14.22 21.19 15.41
C PHE A 60 13.88 20.65 16.81
N ARG A 61 12.59 20.38 17.08
CA ARG A 61 12.17 19.73 18.34
C ARG A 61 12.59 18.26 18.42
N ARG A 62 12.61 17.54 17.28
CA ARG A 62 13.08 16.13 17.23
C ARG A 62 14.59 16.00 17.42
N LEU A 63 15.39 16.86 16.78
CA LEU A 63 16.85 16.91 16.97
C LEU A 63 17.25 17.11 18.44
N LYS A 64 16.53 17.95 19.18
CA LYS A 64 16.78 18.17 20.61
C LYS A 64 16.48 16.95 21.48
N LYS A 65 15.56 16.08 21.05
CA LYS A 65 15.18 14.85 21.75
C LYS A 65 16.18 13.71 21.52
N GLU A 66 16.78 13.64 20.33
CA GLU A 66 17.79 12.64 19.98
C GLU A 66 19.14 12.87 20.67
N TYR A 67 19.55 14.14 20.89
CA TYR A 67 20.76 14.46 21.66
C TYR A 67 20.72 13.95 23.11
N GLY A 68 19.53 13.86 23.72
CA GLY A 68 19.36 13.30 25.05
C GLY A 68 19.71 11.81 25.09
N PHE A 69 19.29 11.03 24.08
CA PHE A 69 19.49 9.58 24.04
C PHE A 69 20.96 9.18 23.85
N TYR A 70 21.70 9.93 23.01
CA TYR A 70 23.14 9.72 22.84
C TYR A 70 23.96 10.06 24.09
N SER A 71 23.51 11.04 24.88
CA SER A 71 24.20 11.41 26.13
C SER A 71 24.11 10.30 27.19
N TYR A 72 23.00 9.56 27.27
CA TYR A 72 22.87 8.43 28.21
C TYR A 72 23.69 7.21 27.78
N CYS A 73 23.82 6.97 26.47
CA CYS A 73 24.62 5.86 25.94
C CYS A 73 26.13 6.07 26.14
N MET A 74 26.63 7.30 26.02
CA MET A 74 28.04 7.58 26.28
C MET A 74 28.38 7.51 27.78
N LEU A 75 27.43 7.89 28.65
CA LEU A 75 27.60 7.79 30.10
C LEU A 75 27.62 6.33 30.57
N SER A 76 26.78 5.46 29.99
CA SER A 76 26.80 4.03 30.33
C SER A 76 28.11 3.36 29.91
N VAL A 77 28.64 3.68 28.72
CA VAL A 77 29.93 3.15 28.25
C VAL A 77 31.08 3.63 29.15
N GLY A 78 31.06 4.90 29.56
CA GLY A 78 32.05 5.45 30.51
C GLY A 78 32.03 4.74 31.87
N ILE A 79 30.84 4.52 32.43
CA ILE A 79 30.68 3.81 33.71
C ILE A 79 31.16 2.36 33.62
N SER A 80 30.83 1.64 32.54
CA SER A 80 31.29 0.27 32.33
C SER A 80 32.81 0.18 32.18
N PHE A 81 33.45 1.16 31.53
CA PHE A 81 34.90 1.20 31.40
C PHE A 81 35.59 1.43 32.75
N VAL A 82 35.08 2.37 33.56
CA VAL A 82 35.64 2.65 34.90
C VAL A 82 35.47 1.45 35.83
N LEU A 83 34.28 0.82 35.85
CA LEU A 83 34.05 -0.38 36.65
C LEU A 83 34.95 -1.55 36.22
N GLY A 84 35.15 -1.74 34.91
CA GLY A 84 36.07 -2.74 34.38
C GLY A 84 37.52 -2.51 34.81
N LEU A 85 37.96 -1.25 34.84
CA LEU A 85 39.30 -0.86 35.30
C LEU A 85 39.50 -1.10 36.81
N VAL A 86 38.49 -0.79 37.62
CA VAL A 86 38.54 -1.01 39.09
C VAL A 86 38.58 -2.50 39.41
N ILE A 87 37.77 -3.32 38.73
CA ILE A 87 37.79 -4.78 38.90
C ILE A 87 39.13 -5.36 38.43
N GLY A 88 39.65 -4.89 37.30
CA GLY A 88 40.96 -5.29 36.79
C GLY A 88 42.10 -4.97 37.77
N ALA A 89 42.08 -3.79 38.40
CA ALA A 89 43.07 -3.39 39.39
C ALA A 89 42.95 -4.19 40.70
N ALA A 90 41.73 -4.56 41.12
CA ALA A 90 41.51 -5.37 42.32
C ALA A 90 42.03 -6.82 42.18
N ILE A 91 41.95 -7.38 40.97
CA ILE A 91 42.47 -8.72 40.67
C ILE A 91 44.00 -8.74 40.62
N VAL A 92 44.62 -7.66 40.14
CA VAL A 92 46.09 -7.56 40.01
C VAL A 92 46.77 -7.10 41.32
N GLY A 93 46.02 -6.52 42.26
CA GLY A 93 46.57 -5.93 43.50
C GLY A 93 46.68 -6.84 44.72
N SER A 94 46.31 -8.13 44.65
CA SER A 94 46.36 -9.04 45.82
C SER A 94 47.57 -9.98 45.79
N PRO A 95 48.50 -9.92 46.77
CA PRO A 95 49.66 -10.81 46.81
C PRO A 95 49.27 -12.22 47.28
N ALA A 96 49.92 -13.21 46.66
CA ALA A 96 49.65 -14.63 46.72
C ALA A 96 49.90 -15.29 48.09
N THR A 97 49.07 -16.29 48.43
CA THR A 97 49.46 -17.44 49.25
C THR A 97 49.08 -18.74 48.50
N SER A 98 50.11 -19.42 48.00
CA SER A 98 50.12 -20.79 47.43
C SER A 98 50.03 -21.84 48.58
N PRO A 99 49.86 -23.18 48.35
CA PRO A 99 50.22 -23.97 47.15
C PRO A 99 49.17 -25.08 46.79
N ASN A 100 49.24 -25.97 45.80
CA ASN A 100 50.32 -26.69 45.10
C ASN A 100 49.74 -27.42 43.85
N PHE A 101 50.64 -27.78 42.92
CA PHE A 101 50.64 -28.96 42.02
C PHE A 101 50.33 -28.87 40.49
N ILE A 102 51.47 -28.80 39.77
CA ILE A 102 51.93 -29.47 38.53
C ILE A 102 51.63 -28.87 37.13
N GLN A 103 52.72 -28.31 36.59
CA GLN A 103 53.06 -27.96 35.21
C GLN A 103 53.25 -29.16 34.27
N ARG A 104 53.08 -28.92 32.97
CA ARG A 104 54.12 -29.06 31.89
C ARG A 104 53.48 -28.64 30.56
N LYS A 105 54.11 -28.02 29.58
CA LYS A 105 55.29 -27.15 29.42
C LYS A 105 55.16 -26.71 27.94
N LEU A 106 55.13 -25.43 27.64
CA LEU A 106 55.11 -24.93 26.26
C LEU A 106 56.42 -24.18 26.03
N GLU A 107 57.27 -24.73 25.17
CA GLU A 107 58.50 -24.07 24.75
C GLU A 107 58.25 -23.23 23.50
N ARG A 108 58.83 -22.03 23.60
CA ARG A 108 58.84 -20.88 22.71
C ARG A 108 60.01 -21.09 21.73
N ASN A 109 59.94 -20.50 20.53
CA ASN A 109 60.95 -19.51 20.12
C ASN A 109 60.67 -18.88 18.74
N SER A 110 60.84 -17.55 18.77
CA SER A 110 61.30 -16.60 17.75
C SER A 110 62.27 -17.18 16.69
N THR A 111 62.48 -16.64 15.47
CA THR A 111 62.75 -15.25 15.10
C THR A 111 62.93 -15.15 13.55
N THR A 112 62.61 -13.96 13.00
CA THR A 112 63.25 -13.22 11.87
C THR A 112 63.16 -13.65 10.39
N LYS A 113 62.67 -12.67 9.60
CA LYS A 113 63.16 -12.11 8.30
C LYS A 113 63.51 -13.10 7.16
N LEU A 114 62.87 -12.96 6.01
CA LEU A 114 63.32 -12.15 4.85
C LEU A 114 62.44 -12.44 3.61
N GLY A 115 61.96 -11.38 2.97
CA GLY A 115 61.92 -11.14 1.51
C GLY A 115 61.40 -12.17 0.48
N VAL A 116 60.65 -11.59 -0.46
CA VAL A 116 60.66 -11.86 -1.92
C VAL A 116 59.52 -12.73 -2.48
N ASN A 117 58.54 -11.99 -3.04
CA ASN A 117 57.96 -12.03 -4.39
C ASN A 117 57.35 -13.28 -5.04
N HIS A 118 56.29 -12.96 -5.81
CA HIS A 118 55.78 -13.61 -7.03
C HIS A 118 55.29 -15.06 -6.82
N GLU A 119 54.22 -15.57 -7.42
CA GLU A 119 53.33 -15.11 -8.45
C GLU A 119 52.17 -16.11 -8.48
N ARG A 120 50.97 -15.59 -8.76
CA ARG A 120 50.07 -16.07 -9.81
C ARG A 120 49.81 -17.58 -10.01
N LEU A 121 48.50 -17.79 -10.14
CA LEU A 121 47.81 -18.60 -11.14
C LEU A 121 47.55 -20.08 -10.82
N ASN A 122 46.25 -20.33 -10.66
CA ASN A 122 45.48 -21.29 -11.43
C ASN A 122 45.93 -22.76 -11.37
N SER A 123 45.06 -23.57 -10.79
CA SER A 123 44.12 -24.40 -11.57
C SER A 123 43.99 -25.81 -11.01
N LEU A 124 42.74 -26.30 -11.13
CA LEU A 124 42.41 -27.68 -11.49
C LEU A 124 42.86 -28.79 -10.52
N LYS A 125 41.90 -29.39 -9.81
CA LYS A 125 41.24 -30.60 -10.32
C LYS A 125 40.18 -31.13 -9.37
N LEU A 126 39.06 -31.50 -9.99
CA LEU A 126 38.04 -32.41 -9.51
C LEU A 126 38.65 -33.79 -9.24
N ILE A 127 38.40 -34.35 -8.06
CA ILE A 127 38.46 -35.79 -7.79
C ILE A 127 37.20 -36.13 -6.99
N GLU A 128 36.34 -36.95 -7.58
CA GLU A 128 35.19 -37.61 -6.94
C GLU A 128 35.66 -38.86 -6.18
N TYR A 129 34.98 -39.17 -5.06
CA TYR A 129 34.59 -40.48 -4.50
C TYR A 129 34.21 -40.30 -3.01
N PRO A 130 33.48 -41.24 -2.36
CA PRO A 130 32.04 -41.40 -2.39
C PRO A 130 31.40 -41.19 -0.99
N ASP A 131 30.07 -41.36 -0.94
CA ASP A 131 29.21 -41.29 0.25
C ASP A 131 29.80 -41.91 1.53
N ASP A 132 29.73 -41.17 2.65
CA ASP A 132 29.29 -41.78 3.91
C ASP A 132 28.76 -40.77 4.94
N GLU A 133 27.77 -41.28 5.66
CA GLU A 133 27.02 -40.79 6.82
C GLU A 133 27.53 -39.56 7.59
N ARG A 134 26.66 -38.57 7.80
CA ARG A 134 26.69 -37.72 9.01
C ARG A 134 25.34 -37.11 9.39
N LYS A 135 24.85 -37.63 10.53
CA LYS A 135 24.30 -36.94 11.71
C LYS A 135 23.59 -35.59 11.52
N LYS A 136 22.34 -35.60 12.00
CA LYS A 136 21.56 -34.44 12.43
C LYS A 136 22.38 -33.50 13.32
N GLU A 137 22.61 -32.30 12.84
CA GLU A 137 22.84 -31.13 13.68
C GLU A 137 21.76 -30.10 13.40
N ARG A 138 21.14 -29.63 14.50
CA ARG A 138 20.22 -28.51 14.53
C ARG A 138 21.05 -27.25 14.29
N ASP A 139 20.59 -26.39 13.39
CA ASP A 139 20.99 -24.99 13.46
C ASP A 139 19.79 -24.09 13.21
N GLY A 140 19.67 -23.09 14.09
CA GLY A 140 18.58 -22.14 14.15
C GLY A 140 18.79 -20.94 13.23
N ASP A 141 17.72 -20.18 13.06
CA ASP A 141 17.67 -18.77 12.70
C ASP A 141 18.59 -18.29 11.58
N ARG A 142 18.19 -18.62 10.34
CA ARG A 142 18.37 -17.71 9.21
C ARG A 142 17.09 -17.62 8.40
N PHE A 143 16.44 -16.46 8.46
CA PHE A 143 15.45 -16.06 7.46
C PHE A 143 16.12 -16.02 6.09
N SER A 144 15.93 -17.06 5.29
CA SER A 144 16.31 -17.07 3.89
C SER A 144 15.13 -16.55 3.08
N ALA A 145 15.27 -15.34 2.55
CA ALA A 145 14.36 -14.86 1.52
C ALA A 145 14.47 -15.81 0.31
N VAL A 146 13.35 -16.42 -0.07
CA VAL A 146 13.30 -17.32 -1.23
C VAL A 146 13.37 -16.45 -2.48
N SER A 147 14.49 -16.57 -3.21
CA SER A 147 14.72 -15.87 -4.48
C SER A 147 13.82 -16.45 -5.58
N PHE A 148 13.16 -15.58 -6.36
CA PHE A 148 12.27 -15.92 -7.47
C PHE A 148 12.98 -16.03 -8.83
N VAL A 149 14.31 -16.18 -8.85
CA VAL A 149 15.06 -16.39 -10.10
C VAL A 149 15.34 -17.88 -10.25
N GLY A 150 14.64 -18.52 -11.19
CA GLY A 150 14.88 -19.92 -11.54
C GLY A 150 16.33 -20.11 -12.03
N SER A 151 17.02 -21.07 -11.45
CA SER A 151 18.34 -21.52 -11.92
C SER A 151 18.19 -22.48 -13.10
N ASP A 152 18.87 -22.18 -14.20
CA ASP A 152 18.92 -22.97 -15.44
C ASP A 152 19.74 -24.27 -15.28
N ASP A 153 19.20 -25.27 -14.58
CA ASP A 153 19.77 -26.64 -14.59
C ASP A 153 18.70 -27.70 -14.92
N PRO A 154 18.71 -28.27 -16.13
CA PRO A 154 17.64 -29.13 -16.63
C PRO A 154 17.64 -30.57 -16.07
N ARG A 155 18.46 -30.91 -15.06
CA ARG A 155 18.55 -32.29 -14.53
C ARG A 155 18.20 -32.47 -13.04
N LYS A 156 17.67 -31.46 -12.36
CA LYS A 156 17.25 -31.56 -10.95
C LYS A 156 15.73 -31.62 -10.72
N TYR A 157 14.96 -32.06 -11.69
CA TYR A 157 13.53 -32.35 -11.51
C TYR A 157 13.31 -33.75 -10.94
N LYS A 158 13.48 -33.91 -9.62
CA LYS A 158 12.85 -34.97 -8.81
C LYS A 158 13.21 -34.81 -7.32
N LEU A 159 12.82 -33.69 -6.73
CA LEU A 159 12.50 -33.64 -5.31
C LEU A 159 11.67 -32.38 -5.11
N ASP A 160 10.38 -32.59 -5.32
CA ASP A 160 9.31 -31.75 -4.79
C ASP A 160 9.55 -31.57 -3.29
N VAL A 161 10.32 -30.55 -2.91
CA VAL A 161 10.25 -29.94 -1.59
C VAL A 161 8.91 -29.22 -1.59
N TYR A 162 7.81 -29.97 -1.47
CA TYR A 162 6.49 -29.48 -1.11
C TYR A 162 6.23 -30.01 0.31
N PRO A 163 5.60 -29.24 1.20
CA PRO A 163 5.28 -29.74 2.52
C PRO A 163 4.32 -30.90 2.32
N LYS A 164 4.61 -32.01 3.01
CA LYS A 164 3.76 -33.19 3.01
C LYS A 164 2.40 -32.80 3.60
N GLY A 165 1.40 -32.67 2.74
CA GLY A 165 0.01 -32.47 3.11
C GLY A 165 -0.40 -31.00 3.19
N LEU A 166 -1.39 -30.63 2.39
CA LEU A 166 -2.16 -29.40 2.57
C LEU A 166 -2.79 -29.44 3.98
N THR A 167 -2.65 -28.37 4.77
CA THR A 167 -3.32 -28.26 6.08
C THR A 167 -4.83 -28.43 5.92
N ASP A 168 -5.53 -28.94 6.93
CA ASP A 168 -6.97 -29.19 6.83
C ASP A 168 -7.74 -27.89 6.54
N ASP A 169 -7.34 -26.78 7.18
CA ASP A 169 -7.84 -25.43 6.87
C ASP A 169 -7.67 -25.09 5.39
N MET A 170 -6.51 -25.37 4.80
CA MET A 170 -6.23 -25.06 3.40
C MET A 170 -6.98 -26.01 2.45
N ARG A 171 -7.25 -27.25 2.85
CA ARG A 171 -8.16 -28.14 2.10
C ARG A 171 -9.57 -27.62 2.10
N GLU A 172 -10.06 -27.11 3.22
CA GLU A 172 -11.37 -26.48 3.33
C GLU A 172 -11.44 -25.20 2.49
N ILE A 173 -10.45 -24.31 2.60
CA ILE A 173 -10.28 -23.11 1.77
C ILE A 173 -10.41 -23.44 0.28
N LEU A 174 -9.70 -24.47 -0.21
CA LEU A 174 -9.69 -24.82 -1.63
C LEU A 174 -10.92 -25.64 -2.08
N LYS A 175 -11.69 -26.22 -1.15
CA LYS A 175 -12.93 -26.95 -1.47
C LYS A 175 -14.07 -25.98 -1.78
N ASP A 176 -14.19 -24.89 -1.02
CA ASP A 176 -15.26 -23.91 -1.15
C ASP A 176 -15.30 -23.23 -2.53
N THR A 177 -14.14 -23.10 -3.20
CA THR A 177 -14.05 -22.43 -4.50
C THR A 177 -14.40 -23.33 -5.69
N LYS A 178 -14.45 -24.66 -5.53
CA LYS A 178 -14.68 -25.60 -6.66
C LYS A 178 -16.11 -25.56 -7.23
N GLY A 179 -17.02 -24.82 -6.60
CA GLY A 179 -18.43 -24.74 -6.99
C GLY A 179 -18.86 -23.50 -7.79
N SER A 180 -17.98 -22.56 -8.15
CA SER A 180 -18.41 -21.22 -8.66
C SER A 180 -18.19 -20.94 -10.16
N ASP A 181 -18.01 -21.98 -10.98
CA ASP A 181 -17.92 -21.89 -12.46
C ASP A 181 -19.31 -21.91 -13.13
N HIS A 182 -20.19 -20.99 -12.76
CA HIS A 182 -21.45 -20.78 -13.47
C HIS A 182 -21.39 -19.53 -14.35
N LYS A 183 -21.91 -19.68 -15.58
CA LYS A 183 -21.99 -18.63 -16.60
C LYS A 183 -22.88 -17.51 -16.06
N HIS A 184 -22.27 -16.39 -15.64
CA HIS A 184 -22.99 -15.29 -14.99
C HIS A 184 -23.75 -14.46 -16.04
N SER A 185 -25.07 -14.63 -16.09
CA SER A 185 -25.97 -13.59 -16.62
C SER A 185 -26.25 -12.60 -15.49
N LEU A 186 -26.19 -11.29 -15.76
CA LEU A 186 -26.61 -10.24 -14.83
C LEU A 186 -28.15 -10.12 -14.91
N PRO A 187 -28.92 -10.53 -13.89
CA PRO A 187 -30.34 -10.19 -13.83
C PRO A 187 -30.50 -8.73 -13.38
N GLU A 188 -31.24 -7.93 -14.14
CA GLU A 188 -31.76 -6.65 -13.64
C GLU A 188 -32.84 -6.93 -12.59
N VAL A 189 -32.51 -6.72 -11.31
CA VAL A 189 -33.50 -6.79 -10.22
C VAL A 189 -33.87 -5.37 -9.79
N VAL A 190 -35.17 -5.10 -9.80
CA VAL A 190 -35.79 -3.84 -9.41
C VAL A 190 -35.76 -3.70 -7.89
N ASN A 191 -35.20 -2.59 -7.39
CA ASN A 191 -35.14 -2.26 -5.96
C ASN A 191 -36.55 -2.07 -5.37
N THR A 192 -36.93 -2.89 -4.40
CA THR A 192 -38.06 -2.63 -3.49
C THR A 192 -37.53 -2.12 -2.14
N MET A 193 -38.00 -0.92 -1.77
CA MET A 193 -37.73 -0.14 -0.55
C MET A 193 -36.30 0.43 -0.40
N VAL A 194 -36.15 1.71 -0.74
CA VAL A 194 -34.92 2.48 -0.56
C VAL A 194 -34.94 3.14 0.81
N HIS A 195 -34.31 2.53 1.81
CA HIS A 195 -33.95 3.25 3.03
C HIS A 195 -33.08 4.45 2.65
N VAL A 196 -33.44 5.65 3.11
CA VAL A 196 -32.66 6.86 2.89
C VAL A 196 -31.65 6.96 4.05
N PRO A 197 -30.34 6.79 3.80
CA PRO A 197 -29.34 6.78 4.86
C PRO A 197 -29.29 8.12 5.59
N SER A 198 -29.22 8.06 6.92
CA SER A 198 -28.95 9.20 7.79
C SER A 198 -27.45 9.34 8.09
N ASP A 199 -27.05 10.42 8.76
CA ASP A 199 -25.64 10.64 9.14
C ASP A 199 -25.10 9.56 10.12
N ASP A 200 -25.99 8.90 10.88
CA ASP A 200 -25.68 7.84 11.85
C ASP A 200 -25.85 6.42 11.27
N THR A 201 -26.07 6.31 9.95
CA THR A 201 -26.21 5.01 9.29
C THR A 201 -24.84 4.41 9.02
N VAL A 202 -24.60 3.22 9.57
CA VAL A 202 -23.36 2.42 9.44
C VAL A 202 -23.40 1.53 8.21
N LEU A 203 -24.55 0.90 7.97
CA LEU A 203 -24.77 -0.06 6.89
C LEU A 203 -26.19 0.13 6.35
N TYR A 204 -26.38 0.05 5.04
CA TYR A 204 -27.71 0.09 4.43
C TYR A 204 -27.81 -0.80 3.20
N ASN A 205 -29.05 -1.14 2.82
CA ASN A 205 -29.38 -2.08 1.75
C ASN A 205 -28.62 -3.41 1.87
N ASN A 206 -28.33 -3.85 3.10
CA ASN A 206 -27.61 -5.08 3.44
C ASN A 206 -26.14 -5.19 3.01
N ILE A 207 -25.68 -4.35 2.07
CA ILE A 207 -24.38 -4.53 1.41
C ILE A 207 -23.53 -3.26 1.35
N TYR A 208 -24.07 -2.09 1.69
CA TYR A 208 -23.35 -0.82 1.52
C TYR A 208 -22.96 -0.18 2.85
N TRP A 209 -21.71 0.27 2.95
CA TRP A 209 -21.27 1.16 4.01
C TRP A 209 -22.05 2.48 3.98
N GLY A 210 -22.60 2.87 5.13
CA GLY A 210 -23.38 4.09 5.31
C GLY A 210 -22.54 5.34 5.53
N PRO A 211 -23.20 6.52 5.60
CA PRO A 211 -22.54 7.82 5.74
C PRO A 211 -21.62 7.95 6.96
N GLU A 212 -21.90 7.28 8.07
CA GLU A 212 -21.05 7.38 9.27
C GLU A 212 -19.61 6.90 8.98
N VAL A 213 -19.49 5.82 8.19
CA VAL A 213 -18.20 5.27 7.76
C VAL A 213 -17.63 6.06 6.58
N GLU A 214 -18.44 6.33 5.55
CA GLU A 214 -17.98 7.03 4.33
C GLU A 214 -17.51 8.47 4.61
N ASN A 215 -18.18 9.20 5.50
CA ASN A 215 -17.79 10.56 5.88
C ASN A 215 -16.52 10.58 6.75
N SER A 216 -16.22 9.46 7.41
CA SER A 216 -15.03 9.28 8.25
C SER A 216 -13.82 8.76 7.45
N MET A 217 -13.98 8.49 6.15
CA MET A 217 -12.88 8.02 5.30
C MET A 217 -11.76 9.07 5.21
N PRO A 218 -10.49 8.64 5.33
CA PRO A 218 -9.37 9.57 5.25
C PRO A 218 -9.26 10.18 3.85
N GLN A 219 -8.83 11.44 3.81
CA GLN A 219 -8.59 12.13 2.55
C GLN A 219 -7.39 11.50 1.81
N GLY A 220 -7.67 10.84 0.68
CA GLY A 220 -6.64 10.35 -0.23
C GLY A 220 -6.39 11.28 -1.43
N TYR A 221 -5.88 10.71 -2.52
CA TYR A 221 -5.58 11.43 -3.76
C TYR A 221 -6.84 11.63 -4.61
N GLY A 222 -7.29 12.88 -4.73
CA GLY A 222 -8.48 13.26 -5.51
C GLY A 222 -8.29 13.18 -7.02
N GLU A 223 -9.36 13.49 -7.78
CA GLU A 223 -9.39 13.46 -9.26
C GLU A 223 -8.29 14.31 -9.92
N ASN A 224 -8.03 15.50 -9.38
CA ASN A 224 -7.07 16.43 -9.97
C ASN A 224 -5.62 16.14 -9.55
N SER A 225 -5.39 15.33 -8.51
CA SER A 225 -4.05 15.07 -7.98
C SER A 225 -3.11 14.47 -9.03
N ALA A 226 -3.64 13.57 -9.89
CA ALA A 226 -2.87 12.97 -10.96
C ALA A 226 -2.42 13.99 -12.02
N GLN A 227 -3.32 14.89 -12.43
CA GLN A 227 -3.02 15.91 -13.44
C GLN A 227 -2.06 16.97 -12.91
N ILE A 228 -2.19 17.34 -11.63
CA ILE A 228 -1.26 18.27 -10.97
C ILE A 228 0.14 17.65 -10.91
N TRP A 229 0.24 16.39 -10.52
CA TRP A 229 1.50 15.67 -10.47
C TRP A 229 2.16 15.54 -11.84
N GLU A 230 1.37 15.24 -12.87
CA GLU A 230 1.84 15.15 -14.26
C GLU A 230 2.43 16.47 -14.76
N LYS A 231 1.69 17.57 -14.61
CA LYS A 231 2.19 18.91 -14.97
C LYS A 231 3.43 19.31 -14.18
N TYR A 232 3.48 18.92 -12.90
CA TYR A 232 4.64 19.17 -12.06
C TYR A 232 5.88 18.43 -12.58
N VAL A 233 5.78 17.13 -12.84
CA VAL A 233 6.91 16.32 -13.34
C VAL A 233 7.36 16.79 -14.73
N ASP A 234 6.45 17.26 -15.58
CA ASP A 234 6.79 17.80 -16.92
C ASP A 234 7.65 19.07 -16.86
N GLN A 235 7.51 19.87 -15.81
CA GLN A 235 8.20 21.17 -15.67
C GLN A 235 9.45 21.09 -14.79
N SER A 236 9.62 19.99 -14.07
CA SER A 236 10.62 19.82 -13.03
C SER A 236 11.95 19.26 -13.54
N GLU A 237 12.99 19.49 -12.75
CA GLU A 237 14.34 18.94 -12.93
C GLU A 237 14.70 18.08 -11.73
N VAL A 238 15.32 16.92 -11.97
CA VAL A 238 15.87 16.10 -10.89
C VAL A 238 17.29 16.59 -10.59
N ILE A 239 17.55 16.94 -9.33
CA ILE A 239 18.88 17.41 -8.88
C ILE A 239 19.69 16.34 -8.16
N LYS A 240 19.02 15.29 -7.65
CA LYS A 240 19.66 14.22 -6.90
C LYS A 240 18.92 12.92 -7.14
N MET A 241 19.66 11.84 -7.33
CA MET A 241 19.10 10.49 -7.41
C MET A 241 19.86 9.55 -6.47
N GLU A 242 19.14 8.81 -5.62
CA GLU A 242 19.72 7.91 -4.64
C GLU A 242 18.99 6.55 -4.58
N ALA A 243 19.63 5.54 -3.99
CA ALA A 243 19.00 4.25 -3.78
C ALA A 243 17.84 4.38 -2.78
N GLY A 244 16.68 3.81 -3.10
CA GLY A 244 15.49 3.91 -2.27
C GLY A 244 14.26 3.30 -2.93
N CYS A 245 13.12 3.40 -2.24
CA CYS A 245 11.82 2.93 -2.74
C CYS A 245 11.75 1.40 -2.95
N GLY A 246 12.37 0.63 -2.05
CA GLY A 246 12.21 -0.82 -1.95
C GLY A 246 13.27 -1.62 -2.70
N ARG A 247 13.18 -1.70 -4.03
CA ARG A 247 14.06 -2.58 -4.84
C ARG A 247 15.40 -1.96 -5.21
N MET A 248 16.41 -2.81 -5.45
CA MET A 248 17.77 -2.39 -5.80
C MET A 248 17.87 -1.46 -7.01
N GLN A 249 17.01 -1.62 -8.03
CA GLN A 249 16.99 -0.76 -9.23
C GLN A 249 16.11 0.48 -9.07
N ASN A 250 15.25 0.54 -8.04
CA ASN A 250 14.42 1.71 -7.80
C ASN A 250 15.29 2.86 -7.27
N ARG A 251 14.88 4.08 -7.58
CA ARG A 251 15.59 5.28 -7.11
C ARG A 251 14.63 6.24 -6.44
N LEU A 252 15.08 6.85 -5.36
CA LEU A 252 14.49 8.04 -4.81
C LEU A 252 15.11 9.23 -5.53
N ILE A 253 14.28 10.03 -6.18
CA ILE A 253 14.71 11.28 -6.81
C ILE A 253 14.25 12.45 -5.97
N THR A 254 15.06 13.51 -5.97
CA THR A 254 14.72 14.80 -5.36
C THR A 254 14.75 15.85 -6.46
N PHE A 255 13.65 16.58 -6.59
CA PHE A 255 13.51 17.71 -7.50
C PHE A 255 14.15 18.97 -6.93
N GLN A 256 14.33 20.00 -7.78
CA GLN A 256 14.97 21.26 -7.41
C GLN A 256 14.34 21.95 -6.18
N ASP A 257 13.03 21.80 -5.98
CA ASP A 257 12.28 22.38 -4.86
C ASP A 257 12.32 21.53 -3.58
N GLY A 258 13.03 20.39 -3.61
CA GLY A 258 13.14 19.44 -2.49
C GLY A 258 12.01 18.42 -2.42
N ILE A 259 11.01 18.45 -3.31
CA ILE A 259 10.00 17.40 -3.39
C ILE A 259 10.67 16.10 -3.84
N GLN A 260 10.20 14.99 -3.30
CA GLN A 260 10.76 13.66 -3.59
C GLN A 260 9.77 12.80 -4.39
N ALA A 261 10.31 11.89 -5.19
CA ALA A 261 9.54 10.87 -5.89
C ALA A 261 10.27 9.53 -5.95
N CYS A 262 9.50 8.47 -5.99
CA CYS A 262 9.98 7.12 -6.26
C CYS A 262 9.92 6.83 -7.74
N VAL A 263 11.07 6.45 -8.32
CA VAL A 263 11.18 6.03 -9.70
C VAL A 263 11.33 4.51 -9.74
N ARG A 264 10.38 3.87 -10.41
CA ARG A 264 10.39 2.42 -10.68
C ARG A 264 10.99 2.17 -12.05
N TYR A 265 12.14 1.50 -12.07
CA TYR A 265 12.80 1.02 -13.28
C TYR A 265 12.69 -0.50 -13.37
N ARG A 266 12.29 -1.02 -14.53
CA ARG A 266 12.21 -2.47 -14.79
C ARG A 266 12.74 -2.78 -16.17
N GLN A 267 13.32 -3.96 -16.29
CA GLN A 267 13.69 -4.54 -17.57
C GLN A 267 12.47 -5.08 -18.32
N ASN A 268 11.49 -5.61 -17.59
CA ASN A 268 10.25 -6.13 -18.14
C ASN A 268 9.22 -5.02 -18.31
N THR A 269 8.74 -4.83 -19.53
CA THR A 269 7.68 -3.87 -19.87
C THR A 269 6.36 -4.22 -19.20
N ASP A 270 6.06 -5.51 -19.01
CA ASP A 270 4.80 -5.96 -18.38
C ASP A 270 4.65 -5.40 -16.96
N GLN A 271 5.76 -5.24 -16.24
CA GLN A 271 5.75 -4.69 -14.87
C GLN A 271 5.52 -3.18 -14.86
N ILE A 272 6.14 -2.44 -15.79
CA ILE A 272 5.89 -1.00 -15.96
C ILE A 272 4.43 -0.76 -16.38
N GLN A 273 3.93 -1.56 -17.31
CA GLN A 273 2.53 -1.53 -17.74
C GLN A 273 1.60 -1.93 -16.59
N GLY A 274 1.94 -2.95 -15.81
CA GLY A 274 1.19 -3.38 -14.64
C GLY A 274 1.01 -2.24 -13.65
N GLU A 275 2.06 -1.51 -13.34
CA GLU A 275 2.01 -0.36 -12.43
C GLU A 275 1.10 0.76 -12.97
N ILE A 276 1.33 1.23 -14.20
CA ILE A 276 0.59 2.38 -14.74
C ILE A 276 -0.87 2.05 -15.07
N PHE A 277 -1.16 0.87 -15.63
CA PHE A 277 -2.53 0.49 -15.93
C PHE A 277 -3.30 0.16 -14.65
N SER A 278 -2.67 -0.38 -13.61
CA SER A 278 -3.30 -0.53 -12.30
C SER A 278 -3.66 0.83 -11.69
N PHE A 279 -2.78 1.84 -11.84
CA PHE A 279 -3.12 3.21 -11.47
C PHE A 279 -4.32 3.75 -12.24
N TYR A 280 -4.38 3.57 -13.56
CA TYR A 280 -5.53 4.01 -14.36
C TYR A 280 -6.83 3.28 -13.99
N VAL A 281 -6.78 1.97 -13.74
CA VAL A 281 -7.94 1.19 -13.26
C VAL A 281 -8.42 1.73 -11.92
N ALA A 282 -7.51 2.00 -10.98
CA ALA A 282 -7.86 2.58 -9.69
C ALA A 282 -8.52 3.96 -9.84
N ARG A 283 -8.03 4.80 -10.75
CA ARG A 283 -8.66 6.09 -11.05
C ARG A 283 -10.07 5.94 -11.61
N LEU A 284 -10.31 4.96 -12.48
CA LEU A 284 -11.65 4.66 -13.02
C LEU A 284 -12.60 4.10 -11.95
N LEU A 285 -12.06 3.43 -10.93
CA LEU A 285 -12.80 2.95 -9.75
C LEU A 285 -13.00 4.04 -8.68
N ASN A 286 -12.55 5.27 -8.93
CA ASN A 286 -12.55 6.37 -7.95
C ASN A 286 -11.80 6.06 -6.65
N LEU A 287 -10.80 5.18 -6.70
CA LEU A 287 -9.96 4.89 -5.54
C LEU A 287 -8.97 6.02 -5.30
N THR A 288 -8.86 6.44 -4.05
CA THR A 288 -7.97 7.52 -3.61
C THR A 288 -6.72 6.99 -2.90
N ASN A 289 -6.53 5.67 -2.87
CA ASN A 289 -5.50 4.94 -2.13
C ASN A 289 -4.18 4.77 -2.90
N LEU A 290 -4.11 5.21 -4.15
CA LEU A 290 -2.89 5.13 -4.97
C LEU A 290 -2.29 6.52 -5.16
N ALA A 291 -0.99 6.63 -4.92
CA ALA A 291 -0.26 7.86 -5.20
C ALA A 291 -0.26 8.19 -6.70
N PRO A 292 -0.24 9.49 -7.06
CA PRO A 292 -0.08 9.93 -8.42
C PRO A 292 1.18 9.35 -9.06
N SER A 293 1.00 8.71 -10.21
CA SER A 293 2.07 8.08 -10.98
C SER A 293 2.02 8.53 -12.43
N VAL A 294 3.19 8.82 -13.00
CA VAL A 294 3.37 9.18 -14.42
C VAL A 294 4.50 8.39 -15.06
N VAL A 295 4.39 8.17 -16.36
CA VAL A 295 5.43 7.49 -17.13
C VAL A 295 6.35 8.51 -17.76
N LYS A 296 7.65 8.28 -17.65
CA LYS A 296 8.70 9.06 -18.33
C LYS A 296 9.69 8.14 -19.01
N VAL A 297 10.39 8.68 -19.99
CA VAL A 297 11.51 7.98 -20.64
C VAL A 297 12.80 8.49 -20.04
N VAL A 298 13.73 7.58 -19.77
CA VAL A 298 15.09 7.93 -19.37
C VAL A 298 15.84 8.42 -20.60
N ASP A 299 15.84 9.75 -20.80
CA ASP A 299 16.61 10.42 -21.84
C ASP A 299 17.53 11.47 -21.21
N LEU A 300 18.84 11.32 -21.39
CA LEU A 300 19.85 12.23 -20.83
C LEU A 300 19.84 13.62 -21.49
N LYS A 301 19.16 13.76 -22.63
CA LYS A 301 18.92 15.05 -23.29
C LYS A 301 17.70 15.77 -22.71
N ASP A 302 16.82 15.06 -22.02
CA ASP A 302 15.65 15.64 -21.36
C ASP A 302 16.12 16.42 -20.12
N LYS A 303 15.58 17.62 -19.99
CA LYS A 303 15.76 18.53 -18.85
C LYS A 303 15.53 17.80 -17.51
N LEU A 304 14.60 16.85 -17.49
CA LEU A 304 14.29 16.06 -16.29
C LEU A 304 15.50 15.28 -15.74
N TRP A 305 16.33 14.70 -16.61
CA TRP A 305 17.39 13.75 -16.23
C TRP A 305 18.82 14.30 -16.40
N GLN A 306 18.97 15.41 -17.12
CA GLN A 306 20.26 15.96 -17.52
C GLN A 306 21.25 16.12 -16.36
N ASN A 307 20.77 16.59 -15.20
CA ASN A 307 21.62 16.87 -14.03
C ASN A 307 22.04 15.61 -13.25
N VAL A 308 21.41 14.46 -13.49
CA VAL A 308 21.66 13.19 -12.78
C VAL A 308 22.19 12.09 -13.69
N ALA A 309 22.79 12.44 -14.83
CA ALA A 309 23.33 11.48 -15.80
C ALA A 309 24.36 10.50 -15.19
N ASN A 310 25.22 10.99 -14.28
CA ASN A 310 26.21 10.16 -13.59
C ASN A 310 25.54 9.16 -12.62
N ASP A 311 24.48 9.59 -11.93
CA ASP A 311 23.73 8.71 -11.02
C ASP A 311 22.97 7.64 -11.81
N ILE A 312 22.44 7.98 -13.00
CA ILE A 312 21.78 7.04 -13.92
C ILE A 312 22.76 5.98 -14.42
N ALA A 313 23.98 6.39 -14.79
CA ALA A 313 25.05 5.47 -15.17
C ALA A 313 25.44 4.54 -14.00
N THR A 314 25.57 5.09 -12.79
CA THR A 314 25.85 4.31 -11.57
C THR A 314 24.70 3.34 -11.25
N ALA A 315 23.46 3.73 -11.53
CA ALA A 315 22.29 2.89 -11.37
C ALA A 315 22.16 1.80 -12.44
N GLN A 316 23.03 1.80 -13.46
CA GLN A 316 23.00 0.88 -14.59
C GLN A 316 21.66 0.91 -15.33
N TRP A 317 21.03 2.09 -15.39
CA TRP A 317 19.82 2.29 -16.15
C TRP A 317 20.15 2.53 -17.62
N ASN A 318 19.42 1.86 -18.50
CA ASN A 318 19.57 2.08 -19.94
C ASN A 318 18.80 3.34 -20.35
N THR A 319 19.37 4.07 -21.31
CA THR A 319 18.66 5.16 -21.99
C THR A 319 17.51 4.62 -22.84
N ASN A 320 16.56 5.49 -23.18
CA ASN A 320 15.36 5.15 -23.95
C ASN A 320 14.50 4.04 -23.32
N ARG A 321 14.49 3.97 -21.99
CA ARG A 321 13.62 3.06 -21.22
C ARG A 321 12.54 3.84 -20.50
N ALA A 322 11.34 3.26 -20.46
CA ALA A 322 10.25 3.83 -19.70
C ALA A 322 10.38 3.50 -18.21
N VAL A 323 10.11 4.50 -17.37
CA VAL A 323 10.08 4.43 -15.92
C VAL A 323 8.79 5.03 -15.40
N VAL A 324 8.34 4.56 -14.23
CA VAL A 324 7.19 5.16 -13.54
C VAL A 324 7.68 6.03 -12.40
N ILE A 325 7.34 7.31 -12.44
CA ILE A 325 7.62 8.29 -11.39
C ILE A 325 6.37 8.46 -10.54
N THR A 326 6.43 8.00 -9.29
CA THR A 326 5.34 8.07 -8.32
C THR A 326 5.72 9.03 -7.21
N GLN A 327 4.79 9.88 -6.77
CA GLN A 327 5.03 10.80 -5.66
C GLN A 327 5.53 10.05 -4.41
N TYR A 328 6.59 10.55 -3.77
CA TYR A 328 7.11 9.96 -2.53
C TYR A 328 6.15 10.24 -1.37
N ILE A 329 5.94 9.23 -0.53
CA ILE A 329 5.05 9.34 0.62
C ILE A 329 5.88 9.11 1.88
N PRO A 330 6.05 10.13 2.73
CA PRO A 330 6.74 9.95 3.99
C PRO A 330 5.83 9.26 5.01
N SER A 331 6.42 8.76 6.09
CA SER A 331 5.69 8.39 7.30
C SER A 331 4.66 7.27 7.09
N LEU A 332 5.15 6.15 6.56
CA LEU A 332 4.37 4.95 6.31
C LEU A 332 4.64 3.88 7.37
N ASP A 333 3.59 3.29 7.89
CA ASP A 333 3.63 2.08 8.72
C ASP A 333 3.13 0.87 7.92
N SER A 334 3.63 -0.32 8.25
CA SER A 334 3.15 -1.55 7.63
C SER A 334 1.70 -1.84 8.03
N ALA A 335 0.86 -2.25 7.08
CA ALA A 335 -0.54 -2.60 7.35
C ALA A 335 -0.70 -4.12 7.58
N THR A 336 -1.34 -4.50 8.69
CA THR A 336 -1.65 -5.89 9.04
C THR A 336 -2.99 -6.32 8.48
N ILE A 337 -3.14 -7.62 8.20
CA ILE A 337 -4.41 -8.18 7.71
C ILE A 337 -5.42 -8.23 8.88
N PRO A 338 -6.61 -7.62 8.76
CA PRO A 338 -7.65 -7.68 9.78
C PRO A 338 -8.07 -9.12 10.07
N GLU A 339 -8.41 -9.43 11.32
CA GLU A 339 -8.80 -10.77 11.76
C GLU A 339 -9.89 -11.38 10.88
N ILE A 340 -10.90 -10.58 10.51
CA ILE A 340 -12.05 -10.98 9.68
C ILE A 340 -11.66 -11.50 8.28
N PHE A 341 -10.47 -11.16 7.80
CA PHE A 341 -9.95 -11.61 6.50
C PHE A 341 -8.93 -12.75 6.63
N LYS A 342 -8.65 -13.21 7.86
CA LYS A 342 -7.82 -14.38 8.07
C LYS A 342 -8.62 -15.67 7.79
N PRO A 343 -7.96 -16.79 7.45
CA PRO A 343 -8.61 -18.01 6.96
C PRO A 343 -9.71 -18.59 7.86
N SER A 344 -9.63 -18.36 9.18
CA SER A 344 -10.54 -18.90 10.20
C SER A 344 -11.87 -18.17 10.33
N SER A 345 -11.95 -16.89 9.94
CA SER A 345 -13.15 -16.05 10.12
C SER A 345 -13.57 -15.30 8.86
N ARG A 346 -13.07 -15.79 7.71
CA ARG A 346 -13.11 -15.20 6.36
C ARG A 346 -14.51 -14.82 5.84
N HIS A 347 -15.15 -13.83 6.40
CA HIS A 347 -16.44 -13.35 5.93
C HIS A 347 -16.63 -11.91 6.36
N LEU A 348 -16.92 -11.03 5.40
CA LEU A 348 -17.37 -9.67 5.72
C LEU A 348 -18.79 -9.51 5.20
N ASN A 349 -19.77 -9.67 6.09
CA ASN A 349 -21.19 -9.53 5.77
C ASN A 349 -21.92 -8.65 6.81
N LYS A 350 -23.22 -8.39 6.59
CA LYS A 350 -24.04 -7.54 7.46
C LYS A 350 -24.10 -8.02 8.92
N ILE A 351 -24.09 -9.34 9.13
CA ILE A 351 -24.19 -9.95 10.46
C ILE A 351 -22.90 -9.68 11.25
N ASP A 352 -21.75 -9.67 10.57
CA ASP A 352 -20.46 -9.35 11.21
C ASP A 352 -20.42 -7.90 11.66
N ILE A 353 -20.85 -6.98 10.80
CA ILE A 353 -20.94 -5.55 11.14
C ILE A 353 -21.90 -5.34 12.30
N TYR A 354 -23.05 -6.02 12.28
CA TYR A 354 -24.02 -5.96 13.38
C TYR A 354 -23.42 -6.48 14.69
N LYS A 355 -22.78 -7.66 14.69
CA LYS A 355 -22.12 -8.23 15.87
C LYS A 355 -21.04 -7.30 16.44
N MET A 356 -20.22 -6.72 15.58
CA MET A 356 -19.19 -5.74 15.98
C MET A 356 -19.84 -4.48 16.60
N SER A 357 -20.95 -4.01 16.03
CA SER A 357 -21.71 -2.85 16.53
C SER A 357 -22.43 -3.12 17.87
N VAL A 358 -22.94 -4.35 18.08
CA VAL A 358 -23.67 -4.73 19.30
C VAL A 358 -22.75 -5.07 20.46
N THR A 359 -21.61 -5.72 20.20
CA THR A 359 -20.62 -6.06 21.24
C THR A 359 -20.16 -4.79 22.00
N GLU A 360 -20.10 -3.65 21.31
CA GLU A 360 -19.81 -2.33 21.88
C GLU A 360 -20.85 -1.81 22.89
N LYS A 361 -22.15 -2.05 22.65
CA LYS A 361 -23.22 -1.64 23.58
C LYS A 361 -23.15 -2.37 24.92
N ASN A 362 -22.57 -3.58 24.94
CA ASN A 362 -22.44 -4.37 26.16
C ASN A 362 -21.22 -3.96 27.02
N ASP A 363 -20.15 -3.42 26.41
CA ASP A 363 -18.94 -2.98 27.11
C ASP A 363 -19.09 -1.60 27.80
N THR A 364 -20.09 -0.81 27.40
CA THR A 364 -20.40 0.50 27.99
C THR A 364 -21.32 0.38 29.22
N LYS A 365 -20.81 -0.11 30.36
CA LYS A 365 -21.41 0.05 31.72
C LYS A 365 -22.96 0.05 31.84
N GLN A 366 -23.68 -0.84 31.15
CA GLN A 366 -25.11 -1.09 31.37
C GLN A 366 -25.41 -2.50 31.93
N LEU A 367 -24.37 -3.25 32.31
CA LEU A 367 -24.47 -4.64 32.77
C LEU A 367 -25.01 -4.85 34.20
N LEU A 368 -25.35 -3.80 34.96
CA LEU A 368 -25.94 -3.96 36.31
C LEU A 368 -27.43 -3.59 36.40
N ILE A 369 -27.99 -2.82 35.46
CA ILE A 369 -29.41 -2.41 35.51
C ILE A 369 -30.28 -3.35 34.69
N ASP A 370 -29.80 -3.84 33.53
CA ASP A 370 -30.60 -4.69 32.65
C ASP A 370 -30.63 -6.16 33.08
N LYS A 371 -29.61 -6.65 33.83
CA LYS A 371 -29.65 -7.99 34.43
C LYS A 371 -30.69 -8.13 35.55
N ILE A 372 -31.15 -7.02 36.14
CA ILE A 372 -32.23 -7.03 37.14
C ILE A 372 -33.62 -6.99 36.46
N ARG A 373 -33.74 -6.33 35.30
CA ARG A 373 -35.00 -6.26 34.55
C ARG A 373 -35.29 -7.44 33.63
N SER A 374 -34.28 -8.20 33.20
CA SER A 374 -34.43 -9.21 32.14
C SER A 374 -34.87 -10.61 32.57
N LYS A 375 -35.47 -10.79 33.76
CA LYS A 375 -35.99 -12.11 34.18
C LYS A 375 -37.25 -12.58 33.43
N ASN A 376 -37.79 -11.81 32.48
CA ASN A 376 -39.01 -12.16 31.76
C ASN A 376 -38.97 -11.80 30.26
N ILE A 377 -37.99 -12.27 29.49
CA ILE A 377 -38.13 -12.35 28.03
C ILE A 377 -37.67 -13.73 27.56
N LYS A 378 -38.65 -14.56 27.23
CA LYS A 378 -38.45 -15.87 26.60
C LYS A 378 -37.93 -15.66 25.16
N THR A 379 -36.94 -16.48 24.80
CA THR A 379 -36.48 -16.88 23.46
C THR A 379 -35.97 -15.76 22.53
N LYS A 380 -34.64 -15.70 22.41
CA LYS A 380 -33.83 -14.62 21.85
C LYS A 380 -33.07 -15.08 20.59
N THR A 381 -33.75 -15.75 19.66
CA THR A 381 -33.10 -16.42 18.51
C THR A 381 -33.69 -16.03 17.15
N GLU A 382 -34.86 -15.38 17.10
CA GLU A 382 -35.56 -15.07 15.83
C GLU A 382 -35.42 -13.60 15.37
N VAL A 383 -34.71 -12.74 16.11
CA VAL A 383 -34.66 -11.28 15.84
C VAL A 383 -33.35 -10.82 15.16
N GLU A 384 -32.36 -11.69 14.94
CA GLU A 384 -31.04 -11.28 14.42
C GLU A 384 -30.89 -11.27 12.89
N GLU A 385 -31.86 -11.77 12.11
CA GLU A 385 -31.66 -12.00 10.66
C GLU A 385 -32.37 -10.99 9.73
N ASN A 386 -33.45 -10.35 10.18
CA ASN A 386 -34.26 -9.48 9.32
C ASN A 386 -34.05 -7.99 9.61
N PHE A 387 -32.90 -7.46 9.19
CA PHE A 387 -32.64 -6.02 9.12
C PHE A 387 -31.98 -5.67 7.79
N ASP A 388 -32.37 -4.52 7.23
CA ASP A 388 -31.85 -3.99 5.96
C ASP A 388 -30.81 -2.88 6.12
N TYR A 389 -30.75 -2.29 7.33
CA TYR A 389 -29.84 -1.21 7.68
C TYR A 389 -29.42 -1.29 9.15
N ILE A 390 -28.32 -0.63 9.49
CA ILE A 390 -27.80 -0.49 10.84
C ILE A 390 -27.61 1.00 11.09
N ASP A 391 -28.44 1.57 11.97
CA ASP A 391 -28.25 2.89 12.53
C ASP A 391 -27.70 2.73 13.96
N ALA A 392 -26.49 3.21 14.19
CA ALA A 392 -25.84 3.09 15.48
C ALA A 392 -24.81 4.19 15.65
N LYS A 393 -24.92 4.97 16.72
CA LYS A 393 -23.86 5.93 17.06
C LYS A 393 -22.65 5.19 17.61
N LEU A 394 -21.57 5.12 16.83
CA LEU A 394 -20.38 4.36 17.16
C LEU A 394 -19.34 5.20 17.92
N ASN A 395 -18.51 4.55 18.73
CA ASN A 395 -17.31 5.18 19.26
C ASN A 395 -16.22 5.34 18.19
N LYS A 396 -15.24 6.19 18.48
CA LYS A 396 -14.13 6.49 17.56
C LYS A 396 -13.34 5.24 17.11
N LYS A 397 -13.09 4.28 18.01
CA LYS A 397 -12.30 3.07 17.71
C LYS A 397 -13.06 2.14 16.75
N THR A 398 -14.36 1.99 16.93
CA THR A 398 -15.21 1.19 16.03
C THR A 398 -15.32 1.84 14.66
N ILE A 399 -15.45 3.17 14.60
CA ILE A 399 -15.42 3.92 13.34
C ILE A 399 -14.08 3.71 12.63
N GLU A 400 -12.95 3.83 13.33
CA GLU A 400 -11.61 3.58 12.76
C GLU A 400 -11.48 2.15 12.21
N LEU A 401 -12.03 1.16 12.91
CA LEU A 401 -12.07 -0.23 12.45
C LEU A 401 -12.94 -0.38 11.18
N PHE A 402 -14.14 0.18 11.14
CA PHE A 402 -15.03 0.07 9.99
C PHE A 402 -14.50 0.84 8.77
N VAL A 403 -13.87 2.00 8.98
CA VAL A 403 -13.15 2.73 7.95
C VAL A 403 -12.00 1.89 7.39
N GLU A 404 -11.27 1.17 8.24
CA GLU A 404 -10.26 0.22 7.78
C GLU A 404 -10.87 -0.93 6.96
N LEU A 405 -11.93 -1.57 7.45
CA LEU A 405 -12.61 -2.66 6.73
C LEU A 405 -13.17 -2.19 5.38
N ALA A 406 -13.67 -0.95 5.30
CA ALA A 406 -14.11 -0.34 4.04
C ALA A 406 -12.95 -0.17 3.06
N GLN A 407 -11.78 0.29 3.51
CA GLN A 407 -10.58 0.38 2.66
C GLN A 407 -10.08 -1.00 2.21
N TRP A 408 -10.16 -2.02 3.08
CA TRP A 408 -9.86 -3.41 2.71
C TRP A 408 -10.86 -3.99 1.70
N SER A 409 -12.14 -3.62 1.79
CA SER A 409 -13.14 -4.04 0.79
C SER A 409 -12.77 -3.54 -0.62
N ASP A 410 -12.34 -2.28 -0.73
CA ASP A 410 -11.84 -1.71 -1.98
C ASP A 410 -10.55 -2.40 -2.45
N LEU A 411 -9.63 -2.68 -1.53
CA LEU A 411 -8.38 -3.38 -1.82
C LEU A 411 -8.64 -4.78 -2.40
N ILE A 412 -9.53 -5.55 -1.78
CA ILE A 412 -9.88 -6.91 -2.23
C ILE A 412 -10.48 -6.86 -3.63
N VAL A 413 -11.41 -5.93 -3.88
CA VAL A 413 -11.98 -5.72 -5.22
C VAL A 413 -10.88 -5.32 -6.21
N PHE A 414 -10.01 -4.38 -5.85
CA PHE A 414 -8.94 -3.90 -6.73
C PHE A 414 -7.91 -4.98 -7.07
N ASP A 415 -7.42 -5.71 -6.07
CA ASP A 415 -6.48 -6.81 -6.24
C ASP A 415 -7.13 -7.98 -6.98
N TYR A 416 -8.44 -8.23 -6.79
CA TYR A 416 -9.17 -9.17 -7.63
C TYR A 416 -9.14 -8.72 -9.09
N LEU A 417 -9.56 -7.50 -9.41
CA LEU A 417 -9.64 -7.02 -10.79
C LEU A 417 -8.28 -7.04 -11.49
N THR A 418 -7.24 -6.57 -10.81
CA THR A 418 -5.88 -6.55 -11.32
C THR A 418 -5.18 -7.90 -11.23
N ALA A 419 -5.72 -8.87 -10.49
CA ALA A 419 -5.02 -10.11 -10.14
C ALA A 419 -3.63 -9.84 -9.51
N ASN A 420 -3.56 -8.83 -8.64
CA ASN A 420 -2.32 -8.51 -7.93
C ASN A 420 -2.03 -9.56 -6.86
N LEU A 421 -0.98 -10.34 -7.10
CA LEU A 421 -0.58 -11.44 -6.23
C LEU A 421 0.28 -11.01 -5.04
N ASP A 422 0.88 -9.83 -5.06
CA ASP A 422 1.97 -9.43 -4.16
C ASP A 422 1.48 -8.73 -2.88
N ARG A 423 0.29 -9.13 -2.41
CA ARG A 423 -0.36 -8.66 -1.17
C ARG A 423 -1.01 -9.83 -0.42
N ILE A 424 -2.31 -9.76 -0.14
CA ILE A 424 -3.04 -10.78 0.63
C ILE A 424 -2.96 -12.17 -0.01
N VAL A 425 -2.95 -12.27 -1.35
CA VAL A 425 -2.80 -13.54 -2.05
C VAL A 425 -1.44 -14.18 -1.81
N ASN A 426 -0.37 -13.38 -1.69
CA ASN A 426 0.94 -13.90 -1.31
C ASN A 426 0.93 -14.47 0.12
N ASN A 427 0.31 -13.76 1.08
CA ASN A 427 0.17 -14.27 2.44
C ASN A 427 -0.65 -15.58 2.47
N LEU A 428 -1.79 -15.63 1.77
CA LEU A 428 -2.62 -16.84 1.66
C LEU A 428 -1.89 -18.01 1.01
N PHE A 429 -1.14 -17.76 -0.07
CA PHE A 429 -0.37 -18.80 -0.73
C PHE A 429 0.74 -19.35 0.18
N ASN A 430 1.39 -18.51 0.97
CA ASN A 430 2.44 -18.92 1.89
C ASN A 430 1.90 -19.51 3.21
N TYR A 431 0.61 -19.33 3.52
CA TYR A 431 -0.02 -19.89 4.73
C TYR A 431 0.09 -21.41 4.82
N GLN A 432 0.13 -22.11 3.68
CA GLN A 432 0.34 -23.58 3.65
C GLN A 432 1.72 -24.01 4.20
N TRP A 433 2.69 -23.10 4.28
CA TRP A 433 4.03 -23.35 4.78
C TRP A 433 4.27 -22.73 6.17
N ASN A 434 3.61 -21.59 6.45
CA ASN A 434 3.75 -20.86 7.69
C ASN A 434 2.40 -20.26 8.11
N ILE A 435 1.76 -20.84 9.12
CA ILE A 435 0.46 -20.37 9.63
C ILE A 435 0.52 -18.93 10.18
N ASN A 436 1.67 -18.52 10.72
CA ASN A 436 1.86 -17.19 11.31
C ASN A 436 2.03 -16.09 10.25
N ILE A 437 2.09 -16.44 8.94
CA ILE A 437 2.26 -15.46 7.86
C ILE A 437 1.07 -14.50 7.77
N MET A 438 -0.10 -14.90 8.26
CA MET A 438 -1.32 -14.07 8.27
C MET A 438 -1.33 -13.05 9.42
N ASP A 439 -0.49 -13.23 10.43
CA ASP A 439 -0.29 -12.26 11.52
C ASP A 439 0.76 -11.19 11.15
N GLY A 440 1.52 -11.44 10.09
CA GLY A 440 2.46 -10.49 9.52
C GLY A 440 1.76 -9.36 8.73
N PRO A 441 2.52 -8.30 8.41
CA PRO A 441 2.03 -7.26 7.52
C PRO A 441 1.75 -7.80 6.11
N ALA A 442 0.74 -7.25 5.45
CA ALA A 442 0.52 -7.48 4.03
C ALA A 442 1.62 -6.77 3.23
N HIS A 443 2.25 -7.50 2.32
CA HIS A 443 3.29 -6.93 1.47
C HIS A 443 2.71 -5.80 0.59
N ASN A 444 3.53 -4.80 0.28
CA ASN A 444 3.16 -3.66 -0.57
C ASN A 444 1.86 -2.93 -0.17
N LEU A 445 1.51 -2.99 1.11
CA LEU A 445 0.40 -2.27 1.72
C LEU A 445 0.92 -1.52 2.94
N ALA A 446 0.72 -0.21 2.92
CA ALA A 446 1.13 0.65 4.01
C ALA A 446 -0.06 1.47 4.53
N ARG A 447 0.02 1.87 5.78
CA ARG A 447 -0.88 2.85 6.40
C ARG A 447 -0.14 4.15 6.59
N LYS A 448 -0.77 5.25 6.20
CA LYS A 448 -0.24 6.58 6.49
C LYS A 448 -0.49 6.91 7.97
N MET A 449 0.58 7.22 8.71
CA MET A 449 0.51 7.40 10.18
C MET A 449 -0.43 8.51 10.63
N ASP A 450 -0.60 9.57 9.83
CA ASP A 450 -1.35 10.77 10.20
C ASP A 450 -2.87 10.63 10.02
N SER A 451 -3.30 9.77 9.10
CA SER A 451 -4.68 9.74 8.60
C SER A 451 -5.29 8.34 8.63
N GLY A 452 -4.49 7.29 8.76
CA GLY A 452 -4.98 5.92 8.67
C GLY A 452 -5.35 5.47 7.26
N LEU A 453 -5.01 6.28 6.23
CA LEU A 453 -5.20 5.91 4.83
C LEU A 453 -4.32 4.71 4.46
N LEU A 454 -4.94 3.65 3.95
CA LEU A 454 -4.25 2.54 3.35
C LEU A 454 -3.76 2.93 1.95
N LEU A 455 -2.50 2.65 1.67
CA LEU A 455 -1.81 3.01 0.44
C LEU A 455 -1.42 1.76 -0.32
N PHE A 456 -1.92 1.67 -1.55
CA PHE A 456 -1.76 0.52 -2.43
C PHE A 456 -0.48 0.70 -3.24
N LEU A 457 0.63 0.20 -2.70
CA LEU A 457 1.96 0.38 -3.28
C LEU A 457 2.32 -0.79 -4.22
N ASP A 458 3.27 -0.54 -5.13
CA ASP A 458 3.90 -1.55 -6.00
C ASP A 458 2.89 -2.49 -6.69
N ASN A 459 2.11 -1.94 -7.62
CA ASN A 459 1.06 -2.63 -8.38
C ASN A 459 1.59 -3.24 -9.69
N GLU A 460 2.90 -3.35 -9.85
CA GLU A 460 3.57 -3.86 -11.05
C GLU A 460 3.24 -5.32 -11.38
N SER A 461 2.83 -6.10 -10.38
CA SER A 461 2.42 -7.50 -10.54
C SER A 461 0.97 -7.62 -11.01
N GLY A 462 0.23 -6.51 -11.11
CA GLY A 462 -1.15 -6.47 -11.59
C GLY A 462 -1.27 -6.56 -13.11
N LEU A 463 -2.49 -6.84 -13.56
CA LEU A 463 -2.93 -6.95 -14.95
C LEU A 463 -2.06 -7.92 -15.75
N LEU A 464 -1.15 -7.42 -16.59
CA LEU A 464 -0.42 -8.23 -17.57
C LEU A 464 0.29 -9.42 -16.91
N HIS A 465 1.10 -9.15 -15.89
CA HIS A 465 1.82 -10.20 -15.17
C HIS A 465 0.88 -11.10 -14.36
N GLY A 466 -0.02 -10.50 -13.56
CA GLY A 466 -1.00 -11.23 -12.75
C GLY A 466 -1.92 -12.14 -13.57
N TYR A 467 -2.37 -11.69 -14.74
CA TYR A 467 -3.25 -12.43 -15.64
C TYR A 467 -2.60 -13.67 -16.24
N ARG A 468 -1.28 -13.67 -16.45
CA ARG A 468 -0.55 -14.87 -16.86
C ARG A 468 -0.56 -15.95 -15.78
N LEU A 469 -0.69 -15.55 -14.52
CA LEU A 469 -0.61 -16.43 -13.35
C LEU A 469 -1.98 -16.82 -12.79
N LEU A 470 -3.08 -16.37 -13.42
CA LEU A 470 -4.45 -16.68 -12.99
C LEU A 470 -4.71 -18.18 -12.82
N LYS A 471 -4.18 -19.03 -13.72
CA LYS A 471 -4.35 -20.48 -13.60
C LYS A 471 -3.92 -21.03 -12.23
N LYS A 472 -2.92 -20.41 -11.61
CA LYS A 472 -2.38 -20.84 -10.31
C LYS A 472 -3.00 -20.07 -9.13
N TYR A 473 -3.24 -18.77 -9.28
CA TYR A 473 -3.60 -17.90 -8.14
C TYR A 473 -5.05 -17.44 -8.10
N ASN A 474 -5.84 -17.68 -9.16
CA ASN A 474 -7.22 -17.19 -9.21
C ASN A 474 -8.11 -17.74 -8.08
N THR A 475 -7.83 -18.93 -7.57
CA THR A 475 -8.55 -19.52 -6.44
C THR A 475 -8.45 -18.65 -5.18
N TYR A 476 -7.27 -18.10 -4.89
CA TYR A 476 -7.08 -17.22 -3.72
C TYR A 476 -7.78 -15.87 -3.90
N HIS A 477 -7.73 -15.30 -5.11
CA HIS A 477 -8.48 -14.09 -5.42
C HIS A 477 -9.99 -14.31 -5.27
N SER A 478 -10.49 -15.42 -5.81
CA SER A 478 -11.93 -15.77 -5.75
C SER A 478 -12.36 -16.05 -4.33
N LEU A 479 -11.54 -16.72 -3.52
CA LEU A 479 -11.79 -16.92 -2.09
C LEU A 479 -12.03 -15.59 -1.37
N MET A 480 -11.19 -14.58 -1.59
CA MET A 480 -11.37 -13.28 -0.93
C MET A 480 -12.61 -12.55 -1.42
N LEU A 481 -12.90 -12.61 -2.72
CA LEU A 481 -14.08 -11.97 -3.31
C LEU A 481 -15.39 -12.64 -2.87
N ASP A 482 -15.45 -13.97 -2.92
CA ASP A 482 -16.67 -14.76 -2.64
C ASP A 482 -17.14 -14.60 -1.19
N ASN A 483 -16.23 -14.22 -0.29
CA ASN A 483 -16.47 -13.95 1.13
C ASN A 483 -16.67 -12.47 1.47
N LEU A 484 -16.61 -11.58 0.48
CA LEU A 484 -16.87 -10.16 0.64
C LEU A 484 -18.32 -9.86 0.27
N CYS A 485 -19.09 -9.33 1.21
CA CYS A 485 -20.49 -8.94 1.02
C CYS A 485 -20.84 -7.54 1.55
N VAL A 486 -19.84 -6.76 1.98
CA VAL A 486 -19.99 -5.33 2.27
C VAL A 486 -19.05 -4.53 1.39
N PHE A 487 -19.61 -3.55 0.68
CA PHE A 487 -18.94 -2.79 -0.35
C PHE A 487 -19.18 -1.29 -0.18
N ARG A 488 -18.27 -0.49 -0.72
CA ARG A 488 -18.51 0.95 -0.89
C ARG A 488 -19.38 1.19 -2.12
N LYS A 489 -20.44 1.99 -1.96
CA LYS A 489 -21.36 2.28 -3.07
C LYS A 489 -20.66 2.95 -4.25
N ASN A 490 -19.76 3.90 -3.96
CA ASN A 490 -18.99 4.60 -4.99
C ASN A 490 -18.18 3.63 -5.88
N THR A 491 -17.54 2.64 -5.27
CA THR A 491 -16.77 1.61 -5.98
C THR A 491 -17.66 0.74 -6.85
N VAL A 492 -18.82 0.32 -6.33
CA VAL A 492 -19.80 -0.48 -7.10
C VAL A 492 -20.41 0.31 -8.25
N ASP A 493 -20.73 1.58 -8.07
CA ASP A 493 -21.29 2.44 -9.12
C ASP A 493 -20.24 2.73 -10.22
N ALA A 494 -18.98 2.89 -9.84
CA ALA A 494 -17.87 2.96 -10.79
C ALA A 494 -17.72 1.67 -11.59
N LEU A 495 -17.81 0.49 -10.95
CA LEU A 495 -17.79 -0.81 -11.61
C LEU A 495 -18.93 -0.99 -12.62
N LYS A 496 -20.16 -0.62 -12.25
CA LYS A 496 -21.31 -0.65 -13.16
C LYS A 496 -21.07 0.24 -14.39
N THR A 497 -20.49 1.41 -14.18
CA THR A 497 -20.15 2.33 -15.26
C THR A 497 -19.06 1.74 -16.16
N MET A 498 -18.00 1.19 -15.58
CA MET A 498 -16.92 0.53 -16.31
C MET A 498 -17.38 -0.72 -17.07
N TYR A 499 -18.35 -1.46 -16.54
CA TYR A 499 -18.93 -2.64 -17.19
C TYR A 499 -19.78 -2.27 -18.40
N LYS A 500 -20.53 -1.17 -18.35
CA LYS A 500 -21.30 -0.68 -19.52
C LYS A 500 -20.41 -0.16 -20.65
N LEU A 501 -19.20 0.29 -20.31
CA LEU A 501 -18.23 0.84 -21.25
C LEU A 501 -17.24 -0.22 -21.74
N SER A 502 -16.66 -0.01 -22.93
CA SER A 502 -15.51 -0.81 -23.36
C SER A 502 -14.27 -0.39 -22.57
N ILE A 503 -13.99 -1.10 -21.47
CA ILE A 503 -12.86 -0.79 -20.58
C ILE A 503 -11.52 -0.78 -21.31
N GLY A 504 -11.32 -1.70 -22.27
CA GLY A 504 -10.12 -1.73 -23.10
C GLY A 504 -9.94 -0.47 -23.93
N LYS A 505 -11.00 -0.01 -24.59
CA LYS A 505 -10.98 1.25 -25.34
C LYS A 505 -10.72 2.44 -24.42
N LYS A 506 -11.38 2.50 -23.26
CA LYS A 506 -11.22 3.60 -22.30
C LYS A 506 -9.80 3.68 -21.74
N LEU A 507 -9.20 2.55 -21.35
CA LEU A 507 -7.82 2.51 -20.87
C LEU A 507 -6.84 2.87 -21.98
N SER A 508 -7.11 2.43 -23.22
CA SER A 508 -6.33 2.83 -24.38
C SER A 508 -6.41 4.34 -24.62
N GLU A 509 -7.60 4.93 -24.60
CA GLU A 509 -7.78 6.39 -24.74
C GLU A 509 -7.02 7.16 -23.66
N VAL A 510 -7.15 6.76 -22.39
CA VAL A 510 -6.42 7.39 -21.28
C VAL A 510 -4.91 7.28 -21.48
N PHE A 511 -4.41 6.11 -21.90
CA PHE A 511 -2.99 5.91 -22.19
C PHE A 511 -2.51 6.81 -23.34
N HIS A 512 -3.29 6.94 -24.42
CA HIS A 512 -2.93 7.77 -25.56
C HIS A 512 -2.99 9.27 -25.26
N GLN A 513 -3.94 9.69 -24.41
CA GLN A 513 -4.08 11.09 -24.01
C GLN A 513 -2.98 11.55 -23.05
N LYS A 514 -2.54 10.67 -22.15
CA LYS A 514 -1.56 10.99 -21.11
C LYS A 514 -0.10 10.81 -21.53
N ASN A 515 0.17 10.01 -22.55
CA ASN A 515 1.53 9.64 -22.89
C ASN A 515 1.93 10.16 -24.27
N SER A 516 3.16 10.69 -24.37
CA SER A 516 3.70 11.21 -25.63
C SER A 516 3.91 10.11 -26.68
N ALA A 517 4.14 10.50 -27.95
CA ALA A 517 4.46 9.54 -29.02
C ALA A 517 5.66 8.66 -28.66
N VAL A 518 6.73 9.25 -28.10
CA VAL A 518 7.94 8.52 -27.69
C VAL A 518 7.64 7.43 -26.66
N ILE A 519 6.78 7.71 -25.67
CA ILE A 519 6.40 6.71 -24.67
C ILE A 519 5.61 5.59 -25.32
N ARG A 520 4.71 5.91 -26.27
CA ARG A 520 3.88 4.91 -26.98
C ARG A 520 4.68 4.00 -27.90
N ASP A 521 5.82 4.47 -28.39
CA ASP A 521 6.75 3.63 -29.18
C ASP A 521 7.49 2.61 -28.30
N ILE A 522 7.67 2.90 -27.01
CA ILE A 522 8.39 2.04 -26.05
C ILE A 522 7.44 1.13 -25.27
N LEU A 523 6.28 1.65 -24.89
CA LEU A 523 5.26 0.95 -24.11
C LEU A 523 3.99 0.78 -24.93
N PRO A 524 3.61 -0.46 -25.27
CA PRO A 524 2.36 -0.69 -25.97
C PRO A 524 1.15 -0.41 -25.06
N PRO A 525 -0.04 -0.14 -25.63
CA PRO A 525 -1.27 -0.08 -24.87
C PRO A 525 -1.62 -1.46 -24.28
N LEU A 526 -2.58 -1.49 -23.36
CA LEU A 526 -3.05 -2.74 -22.76
C LEU A 526 -3.57 -3.69 -23.85
N PRO A 527 -3.05 -4.94 -23.95
CA PRO A 527 -3.51 -5.90 -24.96
C PRO A 527 -5.01 -6.22 -24.83
N GLU A 528 -5.69 -6.41 -25.95
CA GLU A 528 -7.13 -6.69 -25.99
C GLU A 528 -7.51 -7.94 -25.17
N LYS A 529 -6.68 -8.98 -25.22
CA LYS A 529 -6.86 -10.18 -24.38
C LYS A 529 -6.93 -9.83 -22.89
N ASN A 530 -6.05 -8.94 -22.41
CA ASN A 530 -6.02 -8.53 -21.01
C ASN A 530 -7.20 -7.62 -20.69
N ALA A 531 -7.60 -6.73 -21.60
CA ALA A 531 -8.81 -5.93 -21.44
C ALA A 531 -10.07 -6.79 -21.33
N LYS A 532 -10.16 -7.88 -22.10
CA LYS A 532 -11.26 -8.85 -22.01
C LYS A 532 -11.29 -9.55 -20.65
N ILE A 533 -10.12 -10.03 -20.17
CA ILE A 533 -10.01 -10.62 -18.83
C ILE A 533 -10.45 -9.62 -17.75
N LEU A 534 -10.01 -8.36 -17.83
CA LEU A 534 -10.44 -7.33 -16.89
C LEU A 534 -11.96 -7.14 -16.90
N HIS A 535 -12.56 -7.09 -18.09
CA HIS A 535 -14.01 -6.95 -18.23
C HIS A 535 -14.79 -8.14 -17.65
N GLU A 536 -14.33 -9.38 -17.90
CA GLU A 536 -14.89 -10.60 -17.30
C GLU A 536 -14.79 -10.58 -15.77
N ARG A 537 -13.66 -10.10 -15.22
CA ARG A 537 -13.47 -9.97 -13.78
C ARG A 537 -14.37 -8.90 -13.17
N ILE A 538 -14.59 -7.76 -13.84
CA ILE A 538 -15.59 -6.76 -13.43
C ILE A 538 -16.97 -7.41 -13.35
N ALA A 539 -17.34 -8.22 -14.34
CA ALA A 539 -18.62 -8.93 -14.35
C ALA A 539 -18.76 -9.86 -13.13
N LYS A 540 -17.70 -10.59 -12.76
CA LYS A 540 -17.70 -11.48 -11.59
C LYS A 540 -17.84 -10.72 -10.27
N VAL A 541 -17.20 -9.56 -10.12
CA VAL A 541 -17.39 -8.70 -8.94
C VAL A 541 -18.84 -8.21 -8.85
N LEU A 542 -19.42 -7.74 -9.94
CA LEU A 542 -20.83 -7.32 -9.96
C LEU A 542 -21.78 -8.48 -9.65
N ALA A 543 -21.51 -9.67 -10.18
CA ALA A 543 -22.28 -10.88 -9.86
C ALA A 543 -22.19 -11.25 -8.36
N GLN A 544 -21.02 -11.07 -7.73
CA GLN A 544 -20.87 -11.26 -6.29
C GLN A 544 -21.67 -10.21 -5.50
N VAL A 545 -21.65 -8.94 -5.92
CA VAL A 545 -22.46 -7.88 -5.29
C VAL A 545 -23.95 -8.23 -5.35
N ASP A 546 -24.44 -8.70 -6.49
CA ASP A 546 -25.84 -9.10 -6.66
C ASP A 546 -26.17 -10.37 -5.87
N LYS A 547 -25.27 -11.35 -5.83
CA LYS A 547 -25.40 -12.54 -4.96
C LYS A 547 -25.55 -12.14 -3.50
N CYS A 548 -24.67 -11.27 -2.99
CA CYS A 548 -24.78 -10.78 -1.61
C CYS A 548 -26.07 -10.02 -1.36
N ARG A 549 -26.52 -9.20 -2.32
CA ARG A 549 -27.81 -8.49 -2.20
C ARG A 549 -28.99 -9.47 -2.10
N GLN A 550 -29.00 -10.54 -2.88
CA GLN A 550 -30.05 -11.56 -2.84
C GLN A 550 -29.98 -12.37 -1.54
N SER A 551 -28.80 -12.88 -1.19
CA SER A 551 -28.60 -13.70 0.01
C SER A 551 -28.93 -12.97 1.31
N PHE A 552 -28.84 -11.65 1.35
CA PHE A 552 -29.15 -10.86 2.54
C PHE A 552 -30.41 -9.98 2.41
N GLY A 553 -31.05 -9.93 1.25
CA GLY A 553 -32.20 -9.07 0.96
C GLY A 553 -33.52 -9.80 0.73
N GLU A 554 -33.54 -11.13 0.62
CA GLU A 554 -34.76 -11.93 0.60
C GLU A 554 -34.93 -12.66 1.95
N HIS A 555 -35.63 -12.02 2.90
CA HIS A 555 -36.39 -12.70 3.97
C HIS A 555 -37.60 -11.88 4.44
#